data_AF-A0A397EVR1-F1
#
_entry.id   AF-A0A397EVR1-F1
#
_cell.length_a   1.000
_cell.length_b   1.000
_cell.length_c   1.000
_cell.angle_alpha   90.00
_cell.angle_beta   90.00
_cell.angle_gamma   90.00
#
_symmetry.space_group_name_H-M   'P 1'
#
loop_
_entity.id
_entity.type
_entity.pdbx_description
1 polymer ?
#
loop_
_entity_poly.entity_id
_entity_poly.type
_entity_poly.pdbx_seq_one_letter_code
_entity_poly.pdbx_strand_id
1 'polypeptide(L)'
;AVYKYLTATTDQAGLHTTEPAFWQLRGNDTLPGSPNCGGVSDSEWPNNRFGHGHVNVVTILRDGKLNDNRRPTCEALIDPAYRL
;
A
#
# COMPACT_ATOMS: atom_id res chain seq x y z
N ALA A 1 -9.56 -3.38 -9.80
CA ALA A 1 -10.33 -3.50 -8.54
C ALA A 1 -9.44 -3.83 -7.33
N VAL A 2 -8.65 -4.91 -7.39
CA VAL A 2 -7.77 -5.36 -6.29
C VAL A 2 -6.66 -4.36 -5.96
N TYR A 3 -5.92 -3.86 -6.95
CA TYR A 3 -4.85 -2.87 -6.75
C TYR A 3 -5.33 -1.66 -5.93
N LYS A 4 -6.40 -0.99 -6.40
CA LYS A 4 -7.03 0.15 -5.71
C LYS A 4 -7.49 -0.17 -4.28
N TYR A 5 -7.77 -1.43 -3.97
CA TYR A 5 -8.17 -1.84 -2.63
C TYR A 5 -6.97 -1.92 -1.70
N LEU A 6 -5.96 -2.65 -2.15
CA LEU A 6 -4.76 -2.89 -1.37
C LEU A 6 -4.07 -1.57 -1.06
N THR A 7 -3.93 -0.68 -2.05
CA THR A 7 -3.28 0.62 -1.85
C THR A 7 -4.09 1.61 -1.01
N ALA A 8 -5.40 1.42 -0.86
CA ALA A 8 -6.25 2.23 0.03
C ALA A 8 -6.29 1.70 1.47
N THR A 9 -5.74 0.51 1.70
CA THR A 9 -5.75 -0.17 3.01
C THR A 9 -4.34 -0.35 3.56
N THR A 10 -3.31 0.17 2.90
CA THR A 10 -1.93 0.11 3.38
C THR A 10 -1.72 1.04 4.57
N ASP A 11 -0.86 0.63 5.49
CA ASP A 11 -0.38 1.46 6.59
C ASP A 11 0.94 2.16 6.21
N GLN A 12 1.02 3.44 6.57
CA GLN A 12 2.16 4.33 6.34
C GLN A 12 2.75 4.88 7.63
N ALA A 13 2.01 4.84 8.75
CA ALA A 13 2.37 5.56 9.97
C ALA A 13 3.69 5.06 10.59
N GLY A 14 4.01 3.78 10.42
CA GLY A 14 5.27 3.18 10.87
C GLY A 14 6.45 3.31 9.89
N LEU A 15 6.26 3.91 8.72
CA LEU A 15 7.20 3.85 7.59
C LEU A 15 7.85 5.20 7.27
N HIS A 16 8.26 5.90 8.31
CA HIS A 16 8.92 7.21 8.20
C HIS A 16 10.43 7.06 8.04
N THR A 17 10.88 6.47 6.92
CA THR A 17 12.31 6.38 6.60
C THR A 17 12.56 6.65 5.13
N THR A 18 13.61 7.41 4.82
CA THR A 18 14.11 7.60 3.44
C THR A 18 15.20 6.58 3.12
N GLU A 19 15.51 6.36 1.84
CA GLU A 19 16.72 5.63 1.48
C GLU A 19 17.94 6.39 2.02
N PRO A 20 18.81 5.74 2.81
CA PRO A 20 20.06 6.38 3.20
C PRO A 20 21.02 6.41 2.00
N ALA A 21 21.90 7.42 1.94
CA ALA A 21 22.94 7.45 0.92
C ALA A 21 23.86 6.20 1.01
N PHE A 22 24.07 5.69 2.23
CA PHE A 22 24.82 4.47 2.49
C PHE A 22 24.19 3.65 3.62
N TRP A 23 24.21 2.33 3.45
CA TRP A 23 23.86 1.36 4.49
C TRP A 23 25.09 0.98 5.28
N GLN A 24 25.00 1.07 6.60
CA GLN A 24 26.02 0.52 7.50
C GLN A 24 25.83 -1.01 7.60
N LEU A 25 26.86 -1.77 7.26
CA LEU A 25 26.90 -3.22 7.48
C LEU A 25 27.53 -3.53 8.85
N ARG A 26 27.73 -4.83 9.14
CA ARG A 26 28.49 -5.22 10.34
C ARG A 26 29.93 -4.72 10.23
N GLY A 27 30.43 -4.11 11.29
CA GLY A 27 31.77 -3.50 11.29
C GLY A 27 31.76 -2.15 10.58
N ASN A 28 32.79 -1.88 9.78
CA ASN A 28 32.99 -0.60 9.09
C ASN A 28 32.58 -0.61 7.61
N ASP A 29 32.06 -1.72 7.10
CA ASP A 29 31.68 -1.85 5.68
C ASP A 29 30.37 -1.12 5.40
N THR A 30 30.24 -0.57 4.17
CA THR A 30 29.03 0.11 3.71
C THR A 30 28.60 -0.34 2.33
N LEU A 31 27.30 -0.21 2.04
CA LEU A 31 26.72 -0.35 0.69
C LEU A 31 26.05 0.95 0.26
N PRO A 32 26.05 1.30 -1.03
CA PRO A 32 25.29 2.46 -1.50
C PRO A 32 23.78 2.25 -1.29
N GLY A 33 23.06 3.36 -1.14
CA GLY A 33 21.60 3.35 -1.19
C GLY A 33 21.07 2.76 -2.49
N SER A 34 19.89 2.14 -2.42
CA SER A 34 19.22 1.53 -3.57
C SER A 34 18.86 2.58 -4.61
N PRO A 35 19.08 2.29 -5.91
CA PRO A 35 18.72 3.23 -6.97
C PRO A 35 17.20 3.45 -7.00
N ASN A 36 16.81 4.69 -7.32
CA ASN A 36 15.40 5.04 -7.50
C ASN A 36 14.91 4.55 -8.86
N CYS A 37 14.24 3.39 -8.86
CA CYS A 37 13.79 2.71 -10.08
C CYS A 37 12.44 3.23 -10.62
N GLY A 38 11.79 4.18 -9.92
CA GLY A 38 10.44 4.66 -10.26
C GLY A 38 10.31 6.17 -10.44
N GLY A 39 11.36 6.95 -10.18
CA GLY A 39 11.33 8.42 -10.22
C GLY A 39 10.44 9.05 -9.13
N VAL A 40 10.05 8.28 -8.11
CA VAL A 40 9.18 8.72 -7.01
C VAL A 40 10.04 9.14 -5.83
N SER A 41 9.72 10.27 -5.19
CA SER A 41 10.48 10.73 -4.02
C SER A 41 10.36 9.74 -2.86
N ASP A 42 11.42 9.58 -2.07
CA ASP A 42 11.35 8.85 -0.81
C ASP A 42 10.50 9.59 0.25
N SER A 43 10.31 10.90 0.07
CA SER A 43 9.60 11.76 1.02
C SER A 43 8.09 11.86 0.78
N GLU A 44 7.57 11.29 -0.29
CA GLU A 44 6.16 11.43 -0.70
C GLU A 44 5.54 10.07 -1.01
N TRP A 45 4.26 9.88 -0.69
CA TRP A 45 3.56 8.62 -0.94
C TRP A 45 2.85 8.61 -2.30
N PRO A 46 2.93 7.52 -3.10
CA PRO A 46 3.75 6.32 -2.86
C PRO A 46 5.25 6.62 -3.00
N ASN A 47 6.07 6.08 -2.09
CA ASN A 47 7.51 6.34 -2.10
C ASN A 47 8.29 5.20 -2.76
N ASN A 48 9.53 5.48 -3.15
CA ASN A 48 10.38 4.51 -3.84
C ASN A 48 10.76 3.30 -2.95
N ARG A 49 10.73 3.44 -1.62
CA ARG A 49 11.12 2.36 -0.70
C ARG A 49 10.00 1.36 -0.39
N PHE A 50 8.81 1.86 -0.11
CA PHE A 50 7.67 1.11 0.45
C PHE A 50 6.44 1.15 -0.46
N GLY A 51 6.53 1.80 -1.62
CA GLY A 51 5.39 1.97 -2.52
C GLY A 51 4.25 2.68 -1.81
N HIS A 52 3.08 2.05 -1.74
CA HIS A 52 1.90 2.61 -1.07
C HIS A 52 1.88 2.38 0.46
N GLY A 53 2.85 1.65 1.01
CA GLY A 53 2.93 1.26 2.42
C GLY A 53 2.80 -0.24 2.64
N HIS A 54 2.71 -0.67 3.89
CA HIS A 54 2.57 -2.08 4.25
C HIS A 54 1.12 -2.55 4.12
N VAL A 55 0.90 -3.75 3.58
CA VAL A 55 -0.42 -4.37 3.54
C VAL A 55 -0.94 -4.56 4.96
N ASN A 56 -2.06 -3.93 5.30
CA ASN A 56 -2.68 -4.06 6.61
C ASN A 56 -3.85 -5.04 6.55
N VAL A 57 -3.57 -6.30 6.90
CA VAL A 57 -4.58 -7.38 6.90
C VAL A 57 -5.69 -7.12 7.91
N VAL A 58 -5.41 -6.43 9.03
CA VAL A 58 -6.44 -6.08 10.03
C VAL A 58 -7.43 -5.06 9.48
N THR A 59 -6.95 -4.08 8.70
CA THR A 59 -7.81 -3.12 7.99
C THR A 59 -8.62 -3.80 6.88
N ILE A 60 -8.01 -4.76 6.18
CA ILE A 60 -8.65 -5.54 5.10
C ILE A 60 -9.71 -6.51 5.64
N LEU A 61 -9.42 -7.21 6.74
CA LEU A 61 -10.28 -8.18 7.39
C LEU A 61 -10.76 -7.64 8.73
N ARG A 62 -11.77 -6.76 8.68
CA ARG A 62 -12.37 -6.19 9.88
C ARG A 62 -13.47 -7.11 10.39
N ASP A 63 -13.41 -7.47 11.67
CA ASP A 63 -14.40 -8.34 12.33
C ASP A 63 -14.59 -9.71 11.62
N GLY A 64 -13.51 -10.22 11.03
CA GLY A 64 -13.51 -11.49 10.29
C GLY A 64 -14.16 -11.42 8.89
N LYS A 65 -14.48 -10.21 8.39
CA LYS A 65 -15.08 -9.99 7.08
C LYS A 65 -14.22 -9.08 6.22
N LEU A 66 -14.31 -9.26 4.91
CA LEU A 66 -13.68 -8.35 3.95
C LEU A 66 -14.31 -6.95 4.10
N ASN A 67 -13.51 -5.99 4.53
CA ASN A 67 -13.89 -4.61 4.73
C ASN A 67 -13.81 -3.85 3.40
N ASP A 68 -14.68 -4.17 2.44
CA ASP A 68 -14.70 -3.55 1.11
C ASP A 68 -16.05 -2.89 0.81
N ASN A 69 -16.15 -1.59 1.10
CA ASN A 69 -17.33 -0.77 0.82
C ASN A 69 -17.53 -0.46 -0.67
N ARG A 70 -16.63 -0.93 -1.55
CA ARG A 70 -16.75 -0.77 -3.01
C ARG A 70 -17.50 -1.93 -3.67
N ARG A 71 -17.73 -3.03 -2.94
CA ARG A 71 -18.69 -4.01 -3.40
C ARG A 71 -20.09 -3.38 -3.29
N PRO A 72 -20.88 -3.30 -4.38
CA PRO A 72 -22.30 -3.13 -4.20
C PRO A 72 -22.75 -4.23 -3.25
N THR A 73 -23.50 -3.86 -2.21
CA THR A 73 -24.24 -4.87 -1.45
C THR A 73 -25.03 -5.70 -2.47
N CYS A 74 -25.17 -7.01 -2.26
CA CYS A 74 -25.96 -7.84 -3.18
C CYS A 74 -27.41 -7.32 -3.37
N GLU A 75 -27.85 -6.37 -2.55
CA GLU A 75 -29.09 -5.61 -2.69
C GLU A 75 -29.08 -4.61 -3.87
N ALA A 76 -27.93 -4.04 -4.23
CA ALA A 76 -27.81 -3.11 -5.37
C ALA A 76 -27.83 -3.82 -6.74
N LEU A 77 -27.89 -5.16 -6.77
CA LEU A 77 -28.16 -5.94 -7.99
C LEU A 77 -29.66 -6.21 -8.19
N ILE A 78 -30.54 -5.66 -7.34
CA ILE A 78 -32.00 -5.65 -7.53
C ILE A 78 -32.46 -4.25 -8.00
N ASP A 79 -31.61 -3.51 -8.71
CA ASP A 79 -32.09 -2.38 -9.51
C ASP A 79 -32.65 -2.90 -10.84
N PRO A 80 -33.96 -2.76 -11.12
CA PRO A 80 -34.56 -3.18 -12.37
C PRO A 80 -34.02 -2.43 -13.61
N ALA A 81 -33.24 -1.36 -13.45
CA ALA A 81 -32.67 -0.59 -14.56
C ALA A 81 -31.53 -1.29 -15.32
N TYR A 82 -30.98 -2.41 -14.82
CA TYR A 82 -29.88 -3.16 -15.46
C TYR A 82 -30.29 -4.50 -16.10
N ARG A 83 -31.57 -4.66 -16.49
CA ARG A 83 -32.00 -5.70 -17.44
C ARG A 83 -32.16 -5.10 -18.84
N LEU A 84 -31.09 -5.12 -19.63
CA LEU A 84 -31.13 -5.18 -21.11
C LEU A 84 -30.04 -6.12 -21.59
#